data_AF-A0A7Y0FKJ9-F1
#
_entry.id   AF-A0A7Y0FKJ9-F1
#
_cell.length_a   1.000
_cell.length_b   1.000
_cell.length_c   1.000
_cell.angle_alpha   90.00
_cell.angle_beta   90.00
_cell.angle_gamma   90.00
#
_symmetry.space_group_name_H-M   'P 1'
#
loop_
_entity.id
_entity.type
_entity.pdbx_description
1 polymer ?
#
loop_
_entity_poly.entity_id
_entity_poly.type
_entity_poly.pdbx_seq_one_letter_code
_entity_poly.pdbx_strand_id
1 'polypeptide(L)'
;MKKILIPIGALLLSGLVHAQLSPTENYVYTKTYLDYNGTTATKTSETVQYFDGLGRPKQVVNIKASPQGKDVVTHIEYDGFGRQVKDYLPVPQQGTQNGGIYTSPLNNATQPTLYGPEKIFSEKILESSPLDRILQQKQVGNAWNDKPVQFEYSANIGNDVYHFVTTTIWENGATKSSVSLSSTPAYAANQLYRNAVIDEDGNKTYEYKNGEGQTLLVRKMISDTEYADTYYVYNEYNQLAFVIPPKAVNQTITETLLNDLCYQYRYDGRNRLVEKKLPGKGWEYMLYDKQDRLVATQDTVMKEKGQWLYTKYDQFGRVAITGIGTGSDRSTEQAEVNGISPNNVKRIQTVLFNRQGMDVYYDTPDSTYPNSSK
;
A
#
# COMPACT_ATOMS: atom_id res chain seq x y z
N MET A 1 -67.79 -20.46 35.07
CA MET A 1 -67.32 -19.05 35.10
C MET A 1 -65.97 -18.99 34.39
N LYS A 2 -65.90 -18.40 33.18
CA LYS A 2 -64.65 -18.27 32.43
C LYS A 2 -63.89 -17.04 32.94
N LYS A 3 -62.67 -17.23 33.47
CA LYS A 3 -61.80 -16.14 33.90
C LYS A 3 -61.11 -15.55 32.67
N ILE A 4 -61.42 -14.29 32.36
CA ILE A 4 -60.71 -13.50 31.35
C ILE A 4 -59.55 -12.83 32.07
N LEU A 5 -58.32 -13.26 31.77
CA LEU A 5 -57.09 -12.61 32.20
C LEU A 5 -56.75 -11.53 31.16
N ILE A 6 -56.85 -10.26 31.54
CA ILE A 6 -56.40 -9.13 30.71
C ILE A 6 -54.93 -8.85 31.06
N PRO A 7 -53.98 -9.00 30.13
CA PRO A 7 -52.55 -8.83 30.40
C PRO A 7 -52.19 -7.34 30.32
N ILE A 8 -52.63 -6.54 31.30
CA ILE A 8 -52.30 -5.10 31.36
C ILE A 8 -50.79 -4.87 31.56
N GLY A 9 -50.06 -5.85 32.11
CA GLY A 9 -48.61 -5.76 32.34
C GLY A 9 -47.75 -5.74 31.08
N ALA A 10 -48.20 -6.30 29.96
CA ALA A 10 -47.44 -6.31 28.71
C ALA A 10 -47.40 -4.94 28.01
N LEU A 11 -48.39 -4.07 28.28
CA LEU A 11 -48.47 -2.72 27.69
C LEU A 11 -47.54 -1.70 28.37
N LEU A 12 -47.02 -1.99 29.56
CA LEU A 12 -46.14 -1.09 30.33
C LEU A 12 -44.64 -1.37 30.09
N LEU A 13 -44.29 -2.49 29.45
CA LEU A 13 -42.90 -2.86 29.12
C LEU A 13 -42.43 -2.33 27.76
N SER A 14 -43.33 -1.87 26.89
CA SER A 14 -42.99 -1.34 25.56
C SER A 14 -42.33 0.04 25.59
N GLY A 15 -42.14 0.65 26.77
CA GLY A 15 -41.52 1.97 26.94
C GLY A 15 -40.07 1.97 27.46
N LEU A 16 -39.46 0.80 27.72
CA LEU A 16 -38.13 0.72 28.38
C LEU A 16 -37.04 0.02 27.56
N VAL A 17 -37.31 -0.33 26.30
CA VAL A 17 -36.32 -0.99 25.43
C VAL A 17 -35.60 0.06 24.59
N HIS A 18 -34.63 0.77 25.16
CA HIS A 18 -33.69 1.61 24.40
C HIS A 18 -32.61 0.73 23.77
N ALA A 19 -32.94 0.02 22.68
CA ALA A 19 -31.97 -0.76 21.90
C ALA A 19 -31.22 0.07 20.85
N GLN A 20 -31.67 1.31 20.60
CA GLN A 20 -31.10 2.19 19.58
C GLN A 20 -30.37 3.37 20.23
N LEU A 21 -29.13 3.60 19.82
CA LEU A 21 -28.30 4.76 20.22
C LEU A 21 -28.90 6.08 19.73
N SER A 22 -29.62 6.04 18.61
CA SER A 22 -30.45 7.13 18.13
C SER A 22 -31.73 6.56 17.49
N PRO A 23 -32.92 7.05 17.85
CA PRO A 23 -34.18 6.64 17.22
C PRO A 23 -34.46 7.34 15.89
N THR A 24 -33.65 8.33 15.50
CA THR A 24 -33.90 9.19 14.32
C THR A 24 -32.82 9.10 13.26
N GLU A 25 -31.74 8.36 13.51
CA GLU A 25 -30.55 8.37 12.66
C GLU A 25 -30.10 6.95 12.30
N ASN A 26 -29.65 6.78 11.06
CA ASN A 26 -29.01 5.55 10.63
C ASN A 26 -27.56 5.52 11.15
N TYR A 27 -27.16 4.41 11.76
CA TYR A 27 -25.81 4.25 12.28
C TYR A 27 -25.31 2.80 12.23
N VAL A 28 -23.98 2.65 12.26
CA VAL A 28 -23.27 1.40 12.52
C VAL A 28 -22.51 1.56 13.83
N TYR A 29 -22.72 0.65 14.77
CA TYR A 29 -22.00 0.59 16.04
C TYR A 29 -21.01 -0.57 16.04
N THR A 30 -19.77 -0.27 16.40
CA THR A 30 -18.68 -1.24 16.50
C THR A 30 -18.13 -1.23 17.91
N LYS A 31 -18.00 -2.41 18.50
CA LYS A 31 -17.38 -2.63 19.80
C LYS A 31 -16.27 -3.66 19.69
N THR A 32 -15.05 -3.23 19.97
CA THR A 32 -13.86 -4.09 19.98
C THR A 32 -13.44 -4.34 21.42
N TYR A 33 -13.30 -5.61 21.78
CA TYR A 33 -12.80 -6.04 23.08
C TYR A 33 -11.28 -6.13 23.04
N LEU A 34 -10.59 -5.41 23.93
CA LEU A 34 -9.12 -5.29 23.90
C LEU A 34 -8.41 -6.29 24.81
N ASP A 35 -9.14 -6.91 25.74
CA ASP A 35 -8.59 -7.79 26.77
C ASP A 35 -9.46 -9.04 26.97
N TYR A 36 -10.19 -9.46 25.94
CA TYR A 36 -11.13 -10.57 26.06
C TYR A 36 -10.40 -11.90 26.33
N ASN A 37 -10.65 -12.45 27.52
CA ASN A 37 -10.09 -13.71 27.99
C ASN A 37 -11.12 -14.86 28.01
N GLY A 38 -12.27 -14.70 27.35
CA GLY A 38 -13.32 -15.73 27.26
C GLY A 38 -14.48 -15.58 28.25
N THR A 39 -14.38 -14.74 29.28
CA THR A 39 -15.48 -14.49 30.25
C THR A 39 -16.04 -13.08 30.12
N THR A 40 -15.25 -12.06 30.43
CA THR A 40 -15.66 -10.65 30.36
C THR A 40 -14.49 -9.79 29.93
N ALA A 41 -14.75 -8.86 29.01
CA ALA A 41 -13.77 -7.83 28.67
C ALA A 41 -13.89 -6.66 29.65
N THR A 42 -12.77 -6.18 30.17
CA THR A 42 -12.74 -4.97 31.02
C THR A 42 -12.33 -3.74 30.25
N LYS A 43 -11.77 -3.91 29.04
CA LYS A 43 -11.34 -2.84 28.15
C LYS A 43 -12.00 -2.98 26.79
N THR A 44 -12.71 -1.92 26.40
CA THR A 44 -13.41 -1.87 25.11
C THR A 44 -13.08 -0.58 24.38
N SER A 45 -13.07 -0.67 23.06
CA SER A 45 -13.05 0.48 22.16
C SER A 45 -14.37 0.47 21.40
N GLU A 46 -15.07 1.60 21.43
CA GLU A 46 -16.43 1.70 20.93
C GLU A 46 -16.55 2.89 19.98
N THR A 47 -17.14 2.66 18.81
CA THR A 47 -17.30 3.66 17.76
C THR A 47 -18.70 3.59 17.17
N VAL A 48 -19.29 4.75 16.89
CA VAL A 48 -20.55 4.88 16.16
C VAL A 48 -20.31 5.71 14.91
N GLN A 49 -20.71 5.18 13.76
CA GLN A 49 -20.69 5.93 12.50
C GLN A 49 -22.11 6.23 12.07
N TYR A 50 -22.44 7.51 11.93
CA TYR A 50 -23.73 8.00 11.50
C TYR A 50 -23.73 8.29 10.00
N PHE A 51 -24.88 8.06 9.37
CA PHE A 51 -25.06 8.23 7.93
C PHE A 51 -26.12 9.28 7.59
N ASP A 52 -25.99 9.91 6.43
CA ASP A 52 -27.04 10.74 5.86
C ASP A 52 -28.13 9.90 5.15
N GLY A 53 -29.13 10.57 4.58
CA GLY A 53 -30.24 9.91 3.89
C GLY A 53 -29.84 9.16 2.60
N LEU A 54 -28.61 9.37 2.11
CA LEU A 54 -28.04 8.66 0.96
C LEU A 54 -27.10 7.52 1.39
N GLY A 55 -26.99 7.26 2.70
CA GLY A 55 -26.11 6.23 3.24
C GLY A 55 -24.64 6.62 3.26
N ARG A 56 -24.30 7.92 3.14
CA ARG A 56 -22.92 8.40 3.24
C ARG A 56 -22.59 8.76 4.69
N PRO A 57 -21.39 8.44 5.20
CA PRO A 57 -20.99 8.82 6.54
C PRO A 57 -21.01 10.33 6.76
N LYS A 58 -21.68 10.81 7.82
CA LYS A 58 -21.73 12.24 8.16
C LYS A 58 -21.03 12.57 9.49
N GLN A 59 -20.82 11.56 10.34
CA GLN A 59 -20.15 11.73 11.62
C GLN A 59 -19.63 10.40 12.14
N VAL A 60 -18.47 10.41 12.77
CA VAL A 60 -17.94 9.28 13.54
C VAL A 60 -17.75 9.71 14.99
N VAL A 61 -18.31 8.97 15.94
CA VAL A 61 -18.20 9.21 17.37
C VAL A 61 -17.40 8.07 17.99
N ASN A 62 -16.20 8.37 18.48
CA ASN A 62 -15.42 7.44 19.30
C ASN A 62 -15.82 7.66 20.77
N ILE A 63 -16.52 6.69 21.34
CA ILE A 63 -17.13 6.80 22.66
C ILE A 63 -16.05 6.76 23.74
N LYS A 64 -16.02 7.78 24.60
CA LYS A 64 -15.07 7.91 25.73
C LYS A 64 -13.59 7.71 25.34
N ALA A 65 -13.23 8.02 24.09
CA ALA A 65 -11.91 7.72 23.53
C ALA A 65 -10.82 8.71 23.96
N SER A 66 -11.18 9.87 24.50
CA SER A 66 -10.19 10.81 25.03
C SER A 66 -9.64 10.35 26.40
N PRO A 67 -8.46 10.83 26.83
CA PRO A 67 -7.88 10.49 28.13
C PRO A 67 -8.76 10.82 29.34
N GLN A 68 -9.70 11.77 29.19
CA GLN A 68 -10.64 12.17 30.23
C GLN A 68 -11.97 11.38 30.17
N GLY A 69 -12.07 10.35 29.34
CA GLY A 69 -13.29 9.56 29.15
C GLY A 69 -14.41 10.33 28.45
N LYS A 70 -14.07 11.35 27.65
CA LYS A 70 -15.00 12.11 26.79
C LYS A 70 -14.98 11.59 25.36
N ASP A 71 -16.06 11.83 24.62
CA ASP A 71 -16.16 11.37 23.23
C ASP A 71 -15.23 12.19 22.32
N VAL A 72 -14.79 11.58 21.21
CA VAL A 72 -14.01 12.24 20.17
C VAL A 72 -14.76 12.08 18.85
N VAL A 73 -15.09 13.19 18.20
CA VAL A 73 -16.00 13.21 17.05
C VAL A 73 -15.28 13.67 15.80
N THR A 74 -15.33 12.86 14.74
CA THR A 74 -14.90 13.27 13.40
C THR A 74 -16.13 13.73 12.62
N HIS A 75 -16.11 14.98 12.18
CA HIS A 75 -17.15 15.54 11.32
C HIS A 75 -16.84 15.24 9.85
N ILE A 76 -17.87 14.90 9.07
CA ILE A 76 -17.73 14.64 7.64
C ILE A 76 -18.80 15.49 6.94
N GLU A 77 -18.36 16.30 5.98
CA GLU A 77 -19.25 17.05 5.11
C GLU A 77 -18.93 16.80 3.64
N TYR A 78 -19.96 16.99 2.82
CA TYR A 78 -19.90 16.86 1.38
C TYR A 78 -20.30 18.17 0.74
N ASP A 79 -19.70 18.49 -0.40
CA ASP A 79 -20.15 19.62 -1.20
C ASP A 79 -21.51 19.34 -1.89
N GLY A 80 -22.02 20.31 -2.65
CA GLY A 80 -23.30 20.19 -3.36
C GLY A 80 -23.35 19.07 -4.41
N PHE A 81 -22.20 18.54 -4.82
CA PHE A 81 -22.09 17.41 -5.75
C PHE A 81 -21.88 16.07 -5.01
N GLY A 82 -21.85 16.10 -3.68
CA GLY A 82 -21.70 14.92 -2.85
C GLY A 82 -20.28 14.42 -2.67
N ARG A 83 -19.28 15.28 -2.94
CA ARG A 83 -17.85 14.96 -2.83
C ARG A 83 -17.31 15.43 -1.49
N GLN A 84 -16.47 14.63 -0.85
CA GLN A 84 -15.81 15.00 0.39
C GLN A 84 -14.52 15.77 0.08
N VAL A 85 -14.64 17.09 -0.03
CA VAL A 85 -13.52 17.99 -0.34
C VAL A 85 -12.74 18.44 0.90
N LYS A 86 -13.28 18.19 2.10
CA LYS A 86 -12.61 18.49 3.36
C LYS A 86 -12.46 17.26 4.23
N ASP A 87 -11.32 17.19 4.90
CA ASP A 87 -11.02 16.15 5.87
C ASP A 87 -10.69 16.80 7.22
N TYR A 88 -11.60 16.64 8.19
CA TYR A 88 -11.55 17.32 9.48
C TYR A 88 -10.77 16.49 10.51
N LEU A 89 -9.99 17.19 11.34
CA LEU A 89 -9.41 16.59 12.53
C LEU A 89 -10.52 16.13 13.49
N PRO A 90 -10.31 15.00 14.20
CA PRO A 90 -11.22 14.56 15.25
C PRO A 90 -11.29 15.57 16.39
N VAL A 91 -12.49 16.01 16.75
CA VAL A 91 -12.70 17.02 17.79
C VAL A 91 -13.09 16.35 19.12
N PRO A 92 -12.25 16.42 20.17
CA PRO A 92 -12.65 16.00 21.50
C PRO A 92 -13.86 16.81 21.96
N GLN A 93 -14.87 16.16 22.52
CA GLN A 93 -16.09 16.80 22.99
C GLN A 93 -16.00 17.15 24.48
N GLN A 94 -16.89 18.02 24.97
CA GLN A 94 -16.87 18.46 26.37
C GLN A 94 -17.32 17.35 27.35
N GLY A 95 -18.03 16.35 26.85
CA GLY A 95 -18.54 15.21 27.61
C GLY A 95 -18.73 13.99 26.73
N THR A 96 -19.55 13.06 27.19
CA THR A 96 -19.94 11.86 26.43
C THR A 96 -21.44 11.87 26.20
N GLN A 97 -21.86 11.50 24.99
CA GLN A 97 -23.25 11.15 24.69
C GLN A 97 -23.43 9.62 24.62
N ASN A 98 -22.43 8.85 25.05
CA ASN A 98 -22.38 7.38 24.95
C ASN A 98 -22.76 6.88 23.55
N GLY A 99 -22.26 7.55 22.51
CA GLY A 99 -22.52 7.19 21.11
C GLY A 99 -23.63 7.99 20.44
N GLY A 100 -24.34 8.88 21.15
CA GLY A 100 -25.28 9.83 20.55
C GLY A 100 -24.64 10.77 19.52
N ILE A 101 -25.45 11.25 18.57
CA ILE A 101 -25.01 12.16 17.51
C ILE A 101 -24.84 13.59 18.03
N TYR A 102 -23.76 14.24 17.65
CA TYR A 102 -23.51 15.64 17.95
C TYR A 102 -24.02 16.53 16.80
N THR A 103 -24.90 17.50 17.10
CA THR A 103 -25.42 18.43 16.08
C THR A 103 -24.43 19.52 15.69
N SER A 104 -23.50 19.88 16.58
CA SER A 104 -22.49 20.92 16.33
C SER A 104 -21.13 20.55 16.93
N PRO A 105 -20.51 19.42 16.49
CA PRO A 105 -19.28 18.90 17.09
C PRO A 105 -18.08 19.85 16.92
N LEU A 106 -18.09 20.69 15.87
CA LEU A 106 -17.02 21.63 15.55
C LEU A 106 -16.95 22.82 16.52
N ASN A 107 -18.03 23.14 17.25
CA ASN A 107 -18.02 24.26 18.20
C ASN A 107 -16.97 24.09 19.29
N ASN A 108 -16.63 22.84 19.65
CA ASN A 108 -15.60 22.60 20.65
C ASN A 108 -14.18 22.70 20.09
N ALA A 109 -14.00 22.64 18.77
CA ALA A 109 -12.67 22.73 18.15
C ALA A 109 -11.98 24.06 18.45
N THR A 110 -12.77 25.13 18.54
CA THR A 110 -12.27 26.51 18.71
C THR A 110 -11.73 26.81 20.11
N GLN A 111 -11.84 25.86 21.05
CA GLN A 111 -11.30 26.03 22.39
C GLN A 111 -9.77 26.16 22.34
N PRO A 112 -9.16 27.16 23.00
CA PRO A 112 -7.71 27.38 22.99
C PRO A 112 -6.89 26.18 23.50
N THR A 113 -7.49 25.34 24.35
CA THR A 113 -6.87 24.12 24.88
C THR A 113 -6.93 22.93 23.92
N LEU A 114 -7.64 23.06 22.79
CA LEU A 114 -7.75 22.07 21.73
C LEU A 114 -7.04 22.59 20.47
N TYR A 115 -7.78 23.19 19.54
CA TYR A 115 -7.21 23.73 18.30
C TYR A 115 -7.23 25.25 18.23
N GLY A 116 -8.00 25.93 19.08
CA GLY A 116 -8.10 27.39 19.09
C GLY A 116 -8.56 27.93 17.72
N PRO A 117 -7.95 29.01 17.20
CA PRO A 117 -8.33 29.60 15.93
C PRO A 117 -7.76 28.88 14.69
N GLU A 118 -7.14 27.70 14.85
CA GLU A 118 -6.52 26.99 13.73
C GLU A 118 -7.55 26.40 12.74
N LYS A 119 -7.18 26.37 11.46
CA LYS A 119 -7.88 25.57 10.46
C LYS A 119 -7.73 24.09 10.81
N ILE A 120 -8.81 23.41 11.16
CA ILE A 120 -8.80 22.00 11.59
C ILE A 120 -9.11 21.00 10.49
N PHE A 121 -8.99 21.38 9.22
CA PHE A 121 -9.27 20.48 8.11
C PHE A 121 -8.29 20.70 6.97
N SER A 122 -7.99 19.62 6.26
CA SER A 122 -7.39 19.72 4.93
C SER A 122 -8.50 19.95 3.90
N GLU A 123 -8.18 20.61 2.80
CA GLU A 123 -9.15 21.02 1.79
C GLU A 123 -8.59 20.77 0.39
N LYS A 124 -9.40 20.12 -0.44
CA LYS A 124 -9.12 19.87 -1.86
C LYS A 124 -9.92 20.84 -2.70
N ILE A 125 -9.24 21.55 -3.58
CA ILE A 125 -9.87 22.37 -4.62
C ILE A 125 -9.80 21.56 -5.90
N LEU A 126 -10.97 21.23 -6.45
CA LEU A 126 -11.12 20.41 -7.65
C LEU A 126 -11.31 21.30 -8.88
N GLU A 127 -10.97 20.78 -10.06
CA GLU A 127 -11.35 21.41 -11.32
C GLU A 127 -12.88 21.36 -11.54
N SER A 128 -13.39 22.32 -12.30
CA SER A 128 -14.79 22.35 -12.74
C SER A 128 -15.02 21.43 -13.94
N SER A 129 -14.63 20.16 -13.82
CA SER A 129 -14.82 19.14 -14.86
C SER A 129 -15.40 17.87 -14.25
N PRO A 130 -16.15 17.04 -15.02
CA PRO A 130 -16.67 15.76 -14.55
C PRO A 130 -15.60 14.78 -14.06
N LEU A 131 -14.32 15.03 -14.35
CA LEU A 131 -13.20 14.19 -13.89
C LEU A 131 -12.80 14.47 -12.44
N ASP A 132 -13.27 15.58 -11.84
CA ASP A 132 -13.02 15.93 -10.44
C ASP A 132 -11.54 15.86 -10.02
N ARG A 133 -10.64 16.23 -10.94
CA ARG A 133 -9.20 16.24 -10.65
C ARG A 133 -8.85 17.32 -9.64
N ILE A 134 -7.96 17.00 -8.71
CA ILE A 134 -7.49 17.93 -7.68
C ILE A 134 -6.57 18.95 -8.35
N LEU A 135 -6.85 20.24 -8.20
CA LEU A 135 -5.95 21.31 -8.63
C LEU A 135 -5.07 21.81 -7.48
N GLN A 136 -5.62 21.84 -6.27
CA GLN A 136 -4.89 22.25 -5.08
C GLN A 136 -5.31 21.43 -3.86
N GLN A 137 -4.38 21.23 -2.95
CA GLN A 137 -4.65 20.67 -1.63
C GLN A 137 -4.01 21.57 -0.56
N LYS A 138 -4.85 22.13 0.31
CA LYS A 138 -4.42 22.91 1.48
C LYS A 138 -4.39 21.99 2.69
N GLN A 139 -3.27 21.98 3.41
CA GLN A 139 -3.14 21.20 4.64
C GLN A 139 -3.88 21.86 5.82
N VAL A 140 -3.98 21.10 6.91
CA VAL A 140 -4.50 21.56 8.20
C VAL A 140 -3.60 22.65 8.77
N GLY A 141 -4.19 23.67 9.40
CA GLY A 141 -3.49 24.78 10.04
C GLY A 141 -3.50 26.06 9.19
N ASN A 142 -3.57 27.21 9.85
CA ASN A 142 -3.70 28.51 9.19
C ASN A 142 -2.45 28.86 8.36
N ALA A 143 -1.27 28.44 8.81
CA ALA A 143 0.00 28.66 8.12
C ALA A 143 0.05 28.07 6.70
N TRP A 144 -0.78 27.06 6.42
CA TRP A 144 -0.82 26.35 5.14
C TRP A 144 -1.90 26.86 4.19
N ASN A 145 -2.73 27.81 4.63
CA ASN A 145 -3.88 28.26 3.84
C ASN A 145 -3.46 28.91 2.51
N ASP A 146 -2.32 29.60 2.50
CA ASP A 146 -1.76 30.29 1.34
C ASP A 146 -0.56 29.55 0.74
N LYS A 147 -0.30 28.31 1.23
CA LYS A 147 0.73 27.39 0.73
C LYS A 147 0.12 26.05 0.32
N PRO A 148 -0.77 26.02 -0.69
CA PRO A 148 -1.32 24.75 -1.15
C PRO A 148 -0.27 23.94 -1.89
N VAL A 149 -0.35 22.61 -1.75
CA VAL A 149 0.19 21.71 -2.79
C VAL A 149 -0.61 21.94 -4.05
N GLN A 150 0.05 22.13 -5.19
CA GLN A 150 -0.61 22.33 -6.48
C GLN A 150 -0.39 21.14 -7.39
N PHE A 151 -1.39 20.86 -8.22
CA PHE A 151 -1.40 19.76 -9.17
C PHE A 151 -1.66 20.31 -10.56
N GLU A 152 -0.78 19.98 -11.51
CA GLU A 152 -0.93 20.35 -12.90
C GLU A 152 -1.10 19.10 -13.77
N TYR A 153 -2.00 19.16 -14.74
CA TYR A 153 -2.25 18.08 -15.70
C TYR A 153 -2.10 18.62 -17.10
N SER A 154 -1.16 18.05 -17.86
CA SER A 154 -0.81 18.53 -19.20
C SER A 154 -0.24 17.39 -20.04
N ALA A 155 0.18 17.70 -21.26
CA ALA A 155 0.98 16.79 -22.08
C ALA A 155 2.42 17.28 -22.16
N ASN A 156 3.34 16.40 -22.54
CA ASN A 156 4.76 16.73 -22.67
C ASN A 156 5.02 17.76 -23.80
N ILE A 157 6.05 18.59 -23.64
CA ILE A 157 6.32 19.73 -24.55
C ILE A 157 7.21 19.36 -25.75
N GLY A 158 7.63 18.11 -25.86
CA GLY A 158 8.44 17.57 -26.95
C GLY A 158 9.93 17.80 -26.72
N ASN A 159 10.76 16.81 -27.07
CA ASN A 159 12.20 16.78 -26.81
C ASN A 159 12.60 16.91 -25.32
N ASP A 160 11.64 16.72 -24.40
CA ASP A 160 11.81 16.88 -22.95
C ASP A 160 12.03 15.54 -22.21
N VAL A 161 11.63 14.43 -22.84
CA VAL A 161 11.69 13.07 -22.28
C VAL A 161 12.42 12.16 -23.28
N TYR A 162 13.50 11.53 -22.86
CA TYR A 162 14.20 10.54 -23.68
C TYR A 162 13.33 9.32 -23.96
N HIS A 163 13.45 8.80 -25.18
CA HIS A 163 12.75 7.62 -25.64
C HIS A 163 13.70 6.42 -25.60
N PHE A 164 13.74 5.77 -24.44
CA PHE A 164 14.45 4.50 -24.27
C PHE A 164 13.63 3.35 -24.84
N VAL A 165 14.28 2.49 -25.61
CA VAL A 165 13.73 1.26 -26.17
C VAL A 165 14.56 0.07 -25.70
N THR A 166 13.95 -1.10 -25.74
CA THR A 166 14.59 -2.35 -25.32
C THR A 166 14.56 -3.38 -26.44
N THR A 167 15.44 -4.38 -26.32
CA THR A 167 15.37 -5.61 -27.10
C THR A 167 15.50 -6.79 -26.14
N THR A 168 14.47 -7.62 -26.07
CA THR A 168 14.41 -8.72 -25.08
C THR A 168 14.58 -10.10 -25.71
N ILE A 169 15.51 -10.87 -25.16
CA ILE A 169 15.66 -12.30 -25.42
C ILE A 169 15.28 -13.11 -24.17
N TRP A 170 15.10 -14.42 -24.32
CA TRP A 170 14.92 -15.35 -23.21
C TRP A 170 16.22 -16.10 -22.95
N GLU A 171 16.69 -16.07 -21.70
CA GLU A 171 17.90 -16.76 -21.24
C GLU A 171 17.56 -17.47 -19.93
N ASN A 172 17.85 -18.78 -19.84
CA ASN A 172 17.68 -19.56 -18.60
C ASN A 172 16.26 -19.47 -17.97
N GLY A 173 15.22 -19.37 -18.82
CA GLY A 173 13.83 -19.27 -18.37
C GLY A 173 13.47 -17.92 -17.76
N ALA A 174 14.25 -16.87 -18.03
CA ALA A 174 13.96 -15.49 -17.67
C ALA A 174 14.17 -14.54 -18.86
N THR A 175 13.54 -13.37 -18.81
CA THR A 175 13.78 -12.30 -19.77
C THR A 175 15.17 -11.71 -19.58
N LYS A 176 15.81 -11.28 -20.67
CA LYS A 176 17.07 -10.54 -20.69
C LYS A 176 16.96 -9.45 -21.72
N SER A 177 16.76 -8.24 -21.23
CA SER A 177 16.60 -7.05 -22.05
C SER A 177 17.94 -6.31 -22.18
N SER A 178 18.21 -5.75 -23.35
CA SER A 178 19.16 -4.64 -23.53
C SER A 178 18.39 -3.33 -23.64
N VAL A 179 19.04 -2.19 -23.41
CA VAL A 179 18.43 -0.86 -23.51
C VAL A 179 19.27 0.05 -24.40
N SER A 180 18.61 0.85 -25.23
CA SER A 180 19.24 1.87 -26.07
C SER A 180 18.29 3.06 -26.25
N LEU A 181 18.80 4.17 -26.79
CA LEU A 181 17.94 5.25 -27.28
C LEU A 181 17.27 4.83 -28.60
N SER A 182 16.02 5.25 -28.79
CA SER A 182 15.31 5.13 -30.06
C SER A 182 15.99 5.95 -31.16
N SER A 183 15.71 5.62 -32.43
CA SER A 183 16.15 6.43 -33.59
C SER A 183 15.65 7.88 -33.52
N THR A 184 14.51 8.09 -32.86
CA THR A 184 14.03 9.40 -32.41
C THR A 184 14.29 9.49 -30.89
N PRO A 185 15.40 10.07 -30.45
CA PRO A 185 15.93 9.88 -29.08
C PRO A 185 15.07 10.51 -27.98
N ALA A 186 14.07 11.32 -28.33
CA ALA A 186 13.12 11.90 -27.39
C ALA A 186 11.69 11.83 -27.94
N TYR A 187 10.72 11.83 -27.04
CA TYR A 187 9.30 11.86 -27.39
C TYR A 187 8.93 13.21 -28.03
N ALA A 188 8.06 13.16 -29.05
CA ALA A 188 7.48 14.36 -29.63
C ALA A 188 6.46 15.00 -28.67
N ALA A 189 6.06 16.24 -28.93
CA ALA A 189 5.07 16.92 -28.11
C ALA A 189 3.72 16.16 -28.13
N ASN A 190 3.00 16.23 -27.01
CA ASN A 190 1.67 15.65 -26.83
C ASN A 190 1.58 14.11 -26.96
N GLN A 191 2.67 13.39 -26.73
CA GLN A 191 2.69 11.91 -26.74
C GLN A 191 2.55 11.28 -25.36
N LEU A 192 2.92 12.01 -24.31
CA LEU A 192 2.91 11.56 -22.93
C LEU A 192 2.01 12.44 -22.08
N TYR A 193 1.33 11.82 -21.12
CA TYR A 193 0.70 12.54 -20.03
C TYR A 193 1.78 13.09 -19.11
N ARG A 194 1.72 14.38 -18.79
CA ARG A 194 2.63 15.07 -17.87
C ARG A 194 1.84 15.62 -16.71
N ASN A 195 2.02 15.00 -15.55
CA ASN A 195 1.46 15.46 -14.29
C ASN A 195 2.55 16.16 -13.48
N ALA A 196 2.23 17.27 -12.82
CA ALA A 196 3.14 17.95 -11.90
C ALA A 196 2.53 18.04 -10.51
N VAL A 197 3.36 17.86 -9.50
CA VAL A 197 3.07 18.20 -8.11
C VAL A 197 4.03 19.29 -7.70
N ILE A 198 3.49 20.41 -7.23
CA ILE A 198 4.26 21.53 -6.66
C ILE A 198 3.99 21.47 -5.17
N ASP A 199 5.04 21.25 -4.38
CA ASP A 199 4.90 21.21 -2.92
C ASP A 199 4.67 22.62 -2.34
N GLU A 200 4.42 22.68 -1.04
CA GLU A 200 4.12 23.92 -0.32
C GLU A 200 5.28 24.94 -0.32
N ASP A 201 6.49 24.50 -0.66
CA ASP A 201 7.69 25.33 -0.79
C ASP A 201 8.01 25.70 -2.25
N GLY A 202 7.21 25.22 -3.21
CA GLY A 202 7.35 25.51 -4.64
C GLY A 202 8.21 24.52 -5.42
N ASN A 203 8.71 23.44 -4.80
CA ASN A 203 9.50 22.44 -5.50
C ASN A 203 8.61 21.59 -6.40
N LYS A 204 9.05 21.42 -7.65
CA LYS A 204 8.27 20.72 -8.68
C LYS A 204 8.72 19.28 -8.84
N THR A 205 7.76 18.36 -8.87
CA THR A 205 7.96 16.97 -9.28
C THR A 205 7.06 16.68 -10.46
N TYR A 206 7.64 16.31 -11.59
CA TYR A 206 6.91 15.90 -12.78
C TYR A 206 6.91 14.38 -12.92
N GLU A 207 5.78 13.83 -13.30
CA GLU A 207 5.59 12.44 -13.67
C GLU A 207 5.11 12.37 -15.13
N TYR A 208 5.82 11.62 -15.95
CA TYR A 208 5.47 11.38 -17.35
C TYR A 208 4.98 9.96 -17.54
N LYS A 209 3.81 9.78 -18.15
CA LYS A 209 3.18 8.47 -18.41
C LYS A 209 2.87 8.27 -19.89
N ASN A 210 3.03 7.05 -20.37
CA ASN A 210 2.55 6.67 -21.70
C ASN A 210 1.03 6.40 -21.72
N GLY A 211 0.49 6.08 -22.89
CA GLY A 211 -0.93 5.75 -23.07
C GLY A 211 -1.42 4.51 -22.30
N GLU A 212 -0.51 3.64 -21.84
CA GLU A 212 -0.81 2.45 -21.04
C GLU A 212 -0.78 2.72 -19.53
N GLY A 213 -0.47 3.96 -19.13
CA GLY A 213 -0.37 4.36 -17.72
C GLY A 213 0.96 4.02 -17.05
N GLN A 214 1.95 3.53 -17.80
CA GLN A 214 3.30 3.28 -17.28
C GLN A 214 4.04 4.60 -17.11
N THR A 215 4.63 4.82 -15.92
CA THR A 215 5.50 5.97 -15.66
C THR A 215 6.81 5.78 -16.38
N LEU A 216 7.18 6.68 -17.30
CA LEU A 216 8.43 6.62 -18.06
C LEU A 216 9.55 7.49 -17.46
N LEU A 217 9.18 8.61 -16.85
CA LEU A 217 10.10 9.56 -16.23
C LEU A 217 9.47 10.15 -14.97
N VAL A 218 10.24 10.16 -13.89
CA VAL A 218 10.02 11.05 -12.76
C VAL A 218 11.14 12.08 -12.75
N ARG A 219 10.77 13.36 -12.84
CA ARG A 219 11.70 14.50 -12.86
C ARG A 219 11.48 15.34 -11.61
N LYS A 220 12.48 15.42 -10.75
CA LYS A 220 12.42 16.19 -9.49
C LYS A 220 13.30 17.42 -9.57
N MET A 221 12.75 18.58 -9.22
CA MET A 221 13.50 19.83 -9.11
C MET A 221 14.57 19.72 -8.02
N ILE A 222 15.80 20.10 -8.35
CA ILE A 222 16.91 20.31 -7.41
C ILE A 222 17.08 21.81 -7.15
N SER A 223 17.00 22.60 -8.22
CA SER A 223 17.01 24.06 -8.20
C SER A 223 16.18 24.61 -9.36
N ASP A 224 16.08 25.94 -9.50
CA ASP A 224 15.33 26.60 -10.58
C ASP A 224 15.74 26.17 -12.00
N THR A 225 16.97 25.69 -12.16
CA THR A 225 17.54 25.31 -13.45
C THR A 225 17.99 23.84 -13.53
N GLU A 226 17.97 23.11 -12.42
CA GLU A 226 18.49 21.75 -12.33
C GLU A 226 17.42 20.75 -11.89
N TYR A 227 17.38 19.62 -12.58
CA TYR A 227 16.45 18.54 -12.30
C TYR A 227 17.16 17.18 -12.20
N ALA A 228 16.68 16.35 -11.28
CA ALA A 228 17.01 14.94 -11.16
C ALA A 228 16.00 14.09 -11.94
N ASP A 229 16.46 13.46 -13.02
CA ASP A 229 15.63 12.59 -13.86
C ASP A 229 15.83 11.12 -13.52
N THR A 230 14.74 10.40 -13.29
CA THR A 230 14.75 8.93 -13.13
C THR A 230 13.85 8.32 -14.20
N TYR A 231 14.46 7.56 -15.10
CA TYR A 231 13.73 6.88 -16.17
C TYR A 231 13.38 5.45 -15.79
N TYR A 232 12.19 5.04 -16.21
CA TYR A 232 11.65 3.70 -16.03
C TYR A 232 11.44 3.12 -17.43
N VAL A 233 12.20 2.07 -17.73
CA VAL A 233 12.24 1.50 -19.08
C VAL A 233 11.58 0.14 -19.05
N TYR A 234 10.55 -0.02 -19.87
CA TYR A 234 9.77 -1.25 -19.97
C TYR A 234 10.21 -2.07 -21.18
N ASN A 235 10.11 -3.38 -21.05
CA ASN A 235 10.31 -4.30 -22.17
C ASN A 235 9.02 -4.48 -23.00
N GLU A 236 9.14 -5.24 -24.09
CA GLU A 236 8.08 -5.56 -25.04
C GLU A 236 6.94 -6.38 -24.42
N TYR A 237 7.13 -6.89 -23.19
CA TYR A 237 6.13 -7.59 -22.39
C TYR A 237 5.50 -6.70 -21.31
N ASN A 238 5.71 -5.38 -21.37
CA ASN A 238 5.23 -4.41 -20.39
C ASN A 238 5.77 -4.61 -18.97
N GLN A 239 6.94 -5.25 -18.85
CA GLN A 239 7.63 -5.44 -17.58
C GLN A 239 8.69 -4.35 -17.42
N LEU A 240 8.84 -3.80 -16.20
CA LEU A 240 9.88 -2.82 -15.89
C LEU A 240 11.25 -3.51 -15.98
N ALA A 241 12.01 -3.27 -17.04
CA ALA A 241 13.30 -3.92 -17.27
C ALA A 241 14.46 -3.16 -16.63
N PHE A 242 14.40 -1.81 -16.66
CA PHE A 242 15.44 -0.96 -16.10
C PHE A 242 14.86 0.24 -15.35
N VAL A 243 15.58 0.67 -14.31
CA VAL A 243 15.46 2.04 -13.77
C VAL A 243 16.81 2.73 -13.91
N ILE A 244 16.83 3.84 -14.64
CA ILE A 244 18.02 4.64 -14.93
C ILE A 244 17.98 5.88 -14.02
N PRO A 245 18.81 5.95 -12.96
CA PRO A 245 18.79 7.06 -12.03
C PRO A 245 19.50 8.30 -12.59
N PRO A 246 19.37 9.48 -11.95
CA PRO A 246 19.84 10.77 -12.47
C PRO A 246 21.31 10.77 -12.89
N LYS A 247 22.18 10.09 -12.15
CA LYS A 247 23.61 10.00 -12.46
C LYS A 247 23.90 9.27 -13.76
N ALA A 248 23.04 8.36 -14.22
CA ALA A 248 23.25 7.54 -15.41
C ALA A 248 22.59 8.10 -16.68
N VAL A 249 21.56 8.94 -16.54
CA VAL A 249 20.71 9.42 -17.65
C VAL A 249 21.49 10.05 -18.81
N ASN A 250 22.48 10.90 -18.50
CA ASN A 250 23.24 11.64 -19.50
C ASN A 250 24.60 10.98 -19.83
N GLN A 251 24.77 9.71 -19.48
CA GLN A 251 25.97 8.94 -19.81
C GLN A 251 25.70 7.94 -20.94
N THR A 252 26.76 7.57 -21.66
CA THR A 252 26.66 6.54 -22.70
C THR A 252 26.26 5.20 -22.08
N ILE A 253 25.15 4.62 -22.56
CA ILE A 253 24.69 3.31 -22.11
C ILE A 253 25.74 2.26 -22.47
N THR A 254 26.36 1.68 -21.44
CA THR A 254 27.31 0.59 -21.52
C THR A 254 26.96 -0.45 -20.48
N GLU A 255 27.44 -1.69 -20.62
CA GLU A 255 27.20 -2.73 -19.61
C GLU A 255 27.75 -2.32 -18.23
N THR A 256 28.91 -1.66 -18.19
CA THR A 256 29.50 -1.12 -16.95
C THR A 256 28.57 -0.10 -16.29
N LEU A 257 28.07 0.88 -17.06
CA LEU A 257 27.12 1.88 -16.54
C LEU A 257 25.86 1.20 -15.96
N LEU A 258 25.28 0.26 -16.71
CA LEU A 258 24.07 -0.45 -16.29
C LEU A 258 24.31 -1.27 -15.02
N ASN A 259 25.48 -1.91 -14.90
CA ASN A 259 25.85 -2.73 -13.76
C ASN A 259 26.15 -1.91 -12.50
N ASP A 260 26.76 -0.75 -12.65
CA ASP A 260 27.22 0.06 -11.54
C ASP A 260 26.15 1.03 -11.03
N LEU A 261 25.36 1.60 -11.94
CA LEU A 261 24.45 2.70 -11.62
C LEU A 261 22.96 2.40 -11.84
N CYS A 262 22.57 1.40 -12.64
CA CYS A 262 21.16 1.17 -12.97
C CYS A 262 20.56 -0.02 -12.22
N TYR A 263 19.24 0.00 -12.07
CA TYR A 263 18.48 -1.17 -11.63
C TYR A 263 18.13 -1.99 -12.85
N GLN A 264 18.25 -3.31 -12.76
CA GLN A 264 17.94 -4.24 -13.84
C GLN A 264 17.04 -5.35 -13.30
N TYR A 265 16.04 -5.75 -14.08
CA TYR A 265 15.03 -6.72 -13.68
C TYR A 265 14.79 -7.74 -14.78
N ARG A 266 14.55 -8.98 -14.38
CA ARG A 266 14.28 -10.11 -15.26
C ARG A 266 13.13 -10.93 -14.71
N TYR A 267 12.29 -11.41 -15.61
CA TYR A 267 11.01 -12.02 -15.27
C TYR A 267 10.89 -13.40 -15.91
N ASP A 268 10.17 -14.32 -15.26
CA ASP A 268 9.83 -15.59 -15.87
C ASP A 268 8.61 -15.48 -16.81
N GLY A 269 8.25 -16.60 -17.45
CA GLY A 269 7.08 -16.71 -18.33
C GLY A 269 5.72 -16.45 -17.65
N ARG A 270 5.69 -16.21 -16.33
CA ARG A 270 4.48 -15.87 -15.56
C ARG A 270 4.51 -14.43 -15.03
N ASN A 271 5.40 -13.58 -15.58
CA ASN A 271 5.60 -12.19 -15.16
C ASN A 271 6.04 -12.03 -13.70
N ARG A 272 6.67 -13.04 -13.10
CA ARG A 272 7.24 -12.94 -11.75
C ARG A 272 8.68 -12.46 -11.84
N LEU A 273 9.08 -11.52 -10.98
CA LEU A 273 10.46 -11.05 -10.91
C LEU A 273 11.37 -12.16 -10.38
N VAL A 274 12.31 -12.63 -11.19
CA VAL A 274 13.13 -13.81 -10.86
C VAL A 274 14.62 -13.52 -10.77
N GLU A 275 15.08 -12.45 -11.40
CA GLU A 275 16.42 -11.91 -11.17
C GLU A 275 16.33 -10.40 -11.10
N LYS A 276 17.07 -9.80 -10.17
CA LYS A 276 17.23 -8.35 -10.12
C LYS A 276 18.67 -8.00 -9.79
N LYS A 277 19.12 -6.86 -10.31
CA LYS A 277 20.40 -6.26 -9.98
C LYS A 277 20.18 -4.83 -9.53
N LEU A 278 20.76 -4.49 -8.40
CA LEU A 278 20.73 -3.14 -7.85
C LEU A 278 22.09 -2.46 -8.09
N PRO A 279 22.13 -1.13 -8.22
CA PRO A 279 23.39 -0.39 -8.37
C PRO A 279 24.39 -0.75 -7.26
N GLY A 280 25.63 -1.04 -7.64
CA GLY A 280 26.70 -1.41 -6.71
C GLY A 280 26.53 -2.77 -6.01
N LYS A 281 25.53 -3.58 -6.41
CA LYS A 281 25.34 -4.96 -5.95
C LYS A 281 25.41 -5.93 -7.12
N GLY A 282 25.68 -7.19 -6.80
CA GLY A 282 25.54 -8.28 -7.78
C GLY A 282 24.07 -8.69 -7.99
N TRP A 283 23.85 -9.72 -8.79
CA TRP A 283 22.51 -10.27 -9.05
C TRP A 283 21.94 -10.96 -7.81
N GLU A 284 20.66 -10.73 -7.59
CA GLU A 284 19.81 -11.47 -6.66
C GLU A 284 18.84 -12.33 -7.49
N TYR A 285 18.69 -13.59 -7.10
CA TYR A 285 17.92 -14.61 -7.78
C TYR A 285 16.77 -15.08 -6.90
N MET A 286 15.63 -15.38 -7.51
CA MET A 286 14.42 -15.84 -6.83
C MET A 286 13.85 -17.09 -7.49
N LEU A 287 13.35 -18.00 -6.65
CA LEU A 287 12.65 -19.22 -7.05
C LEU A 287 11.22 -19.20 -6.52
N TYR A 288 10.29 -19.57 -7.37
CA TYR A 288 8.88 -19.63 -7.00
C TYR A 288 8.29 -21.01 -7.22
N ASP A 289 7.48 -21.48 -6.29
CA ASP A 289 6.74 -22.72 -6.48
C ASP A 289 5.49 -22.54 -7.36
N LYS A 290 4.77 -23.65 -7.59
CA LYS A 290 3.50 -23.67 -8.33
C LYS A 290 2.35 -22.98 -7.61
N GLN A 291 2.52 -22.63 -6.33
CA GLN A 291 1.55 -21.87 -5.53
C GLN A 291 1.91 -20.36 -5.50
N ASP A 292 2.85 -19.92 -6.35
CA ASP A 292 3.33 -18.54 -6.45
C ASP A 292 3.98 -17.99 -5.18
N ARG A 293 4.58 -18.87 -4.38
CA ARG A 293 5.33 -18.48 -3.19
C ARG A 293 6.82 -18.48 -3.48
N LEU A 294 7.54 -17.51 -2.91
CA LEU A 294 8.99 -17.40 -2.98
C LEU A 294 9.62 -18.48 -2.07
N VAL A 295 10.20 -19.52 -2.67
CA VAL A 295 10.74 -20.67 -1.93
C VAL A 295 12.25 -20.66 -1.79
N ALA A 296 12.95 -19.83 -2.57
CA ALA A 296 14.37 -19.58 -2.38
C ALA A 296 14.79 -18.20 -2.86
N THR A 297 15.81 -17.65 -2.22
CA THR A 297 16.56 -16.51 -2.71
C THR A 297 18.06 -16.76 -2.64
N GLN A 298 18.80 -16.16 -3.57
CA GLN A 298 20.27 -16.21 -3.58
C GLN A 298 20.80 -14.84 -3.98
N ASP A 299 21.70 -14.30 -3.20
CA ASP A 299 22.50 -13.14 -3.57
C ASP A 299 23.85 -13.59 -4.14
N THR A 300 24.67 -12.64 -4.57
CA THR A 300 25.97 -12.96 -5.19
C THR A 300 26.94 -13.64 -4.22
N VAL A 301 26.92 -13.30 -2.93
CA VAL A 301 27.81 -13.90 -1.92
C VAL A 301 27.42 -15.34 -1.63
N MET A 302 26.11 -15.62 -1.56
CA MET A 302 25.61 -16.99 -1.46
C MET A 302 25.88 -17.78 -2.75
N LYS A 303 25.74 -17.14 -3.92
CA LYS A 303 26.05 -17.77 -5.22
C LYS A 303 27.50 -18.24 -5.32
N GLU A 304 28.45 -17.42 -4.87
CA GLU A 304 29.88 -17.79 -4.82
C GLU A 304 30.14 -19.03 -3.95
N LYS A 305 29.26 -19.29 -2.97
CA LYS A 305 29.33 -20.46 -2.08
C LYS A 305 28.45 -21.63 -2.55
N GLY A 306 27.74 -21.49 -3.67
CA GLY A 306 26.74 -22.47 -4.13
C GLY A 306 25.58 -22.64 -3.14
N GLN A 307 25.21 -21.57 -2.42
CA GLN A 307 24.21 -21.58 -1.36
C GLN A 307 22.95 -20.82 -1.76
N TRP A 308 21.83 -21.21 -1.16
CA TRP A 308 20.54 -20.53 -1.28
C TRP A 308 19.87 -20.41 0.09
N LEU A 309 19.16 -19.32 0.31
CA LEU A 309 18.26 -19.16 1.44
C LEU A 309 16.88 -19.69 1.04
N TYR A 310 16.52 -20.85 1.57
CA TYR A 310 15.26 -21.52 1.28
C TYR A 310 14.19 -21.21 2.32
N THR A 311 12.93 -21.27 1.90
CA THR A 311 11.75 -21.12 2.75
C THR A 311 10.75 -22.23 2.46
N LYS A 312 10.44 -23.05 3.47
CA LYS A 312 9.34 -24.02 3.45
C LYS A 312 8.09 -23.41 4.05
N TYR A 313 6.97 -23.73 3.44
CA TYR A 313 5.65 -23.27 3.88
C TYR A 313 4.80 -24.43 4.35
N ASP A 314 3.94 -24.17 5.33
CA ASP A 314 2.89 -25.11 5.69
C ASP A 314 1.70 -25.05 4.72
N GLN A 315 0.73 -25.94 4.92
CA GLN A 315 -0.48 -26.06 4.10
C GLN A 315 -1.35 -24.78 4.07
N PHE A 316 -1.16 -23.86 5.03
CA PHE A 316 -1.88 -22.59 5.11
C PHE A 316 -1.07 -21.42 4.53
N GLY A 317 0.10 -21.69 3.95
CA GLY A 317 0.98 -20.67 3.37
C GLY A 317 1.79 -19.89 4.39
N ARG A 318 1.88 -20.35 5.65
CA ARG A 318 2.74 -19.73 6.67
C ARG A 318 4.15 -20.27 6.55
N VAL A 319 5.15 -19.43 6.87
CA VAL A 319 6.55 -19.86 6.92
C VAL A 319 6.71 -20.89 8.02
N ALA A 320 7.17 -22.08 7.65
CA ALA A 320 7.40 -23.20 8.56
C ALA A 320 8.89 -23.30 8.92
N ILE A 321 9.76 -23.28 7.92
CA ILE A 321 11.21 -23.45 8.09
C ILE A 321 11.93 -22.53 7.11
N THR A 322 12.97 -21.84 7.56
CA THR A 322 13.93 -21.13 6.71
C THR A 322 15.34 -21.62 6.99
N GLY A 323 16.17 -21.74 5.98
CA GLY A 323 17.55 -22.20 6.16
C GLY A 323 18.42 -21.97 4.93
N ILE A 324 19.73 -22.03 5.14
CA ILE A 324 20.71 -21.99 4.06
C ILE A 324 21.08 -23.43 3.71
N GLY A 325 20.96 -23.80 2.44
CA GLY A 325 21.40 -25.10 1.92
C GLY A 325 22.20 -24.93 0.64
N THR A 326 22.86 -26.00 0.20
CA THR A 326 23.58 -25.99 -1.08
C THR A 326 22.58 -26.13 -2.24
N GLY A 327 22.96 -25.61 -3.40
CA GLY A 327 22.13 -25.69 -4.60
C GLY A 327 22.91 -25.36 -5.87
N SER A 328 22.26 -25.59 -7.00
CA SER A 328 22.76 -25.33 -8.34
C SER A 328 22.43 -23.91 -8.81
N ASP A 329 22.65 -23.64 -10.10
CA ASP A 329 22.16 -22.43 -10.75
C ASP A 329 20.63 -22.32 -10.72
N ARG A 330 20.16 -21.07 -10.77
CA ARG A 330 18.74 -20.71 -10.64
C ARG A 330 17.81 -21.49 -11.58
N SER A 331 18.17 -21.69 -12.85
CA SER A 331 17.33 -22.41 -13.81
C SER A 331 17.15 -23.88 -13.47
N THR A 332 18.21 -24.55 -13.01
CA THR A 332 18.18 -25.94 -12.56
C THR A 332 17.34 -26.07 -11.29
N GLU A 333 17.57 -25.22 -10.30
CA GLU A 333 16.77 -25.22 -9.06
C GLU A 333 15.29 -24.92 -9.33
N GLN A 334 14.99 -23.97 -10.24
CA GLN A 334 13.61 -23.68 -10.64
C GLN A 334 12.94 -24.89 -11.32
N ALA A 335 13.69 -25.69 -12.09
CA ALA A 335 13.16 -26.91 -12.70
C ALA A 335 12.81 -27.98 -11.65
N GLU A 336 13.64 -28.14 -10.62
CA GLU A 336 13.33 -29.01 -9.47
C GLU A 336 12.04 -28.56 -8.76
N VAL A 337 11.95 -27.27 -8.43
CA VAL A 337 10.77 -26.67 -7.79
C VAL A 337 9.51 -26.87 -8.64
N ASN A 338 9.62 -26.73 -9.97
CA ASN A 338 8.50 -26.95 -10.89
C ASN A 338 8.01 -28.41 -10.90
N GLY A 339 8.87 -29.36 -10.54
CA GLY A 339 8.50 -30.78 -10.40
C GLY A 339 7.61 -31.07 -9.18
N ILE A 340 7.54 -30.15 -8.21
CA ILE A 340 6.93 -30.40 -6.90
C ILE A 340 5.53 -29.78 -6.81
N SER A 341 4.53 -30.61 -6.46
CA SER A 341 3.18 -30.16 -6.13
C SER A 341 2.42 -31.25 -5.34
N PRO A 342 1.83 -30.94 -4.17
CA PRO A 342 1.88 -29.67 -3.44
C PRO A 342 3.23 -29.47 -2.70
N ASN A 343 3.70 -28.22 -2.60
CA ASN A 343 4.97 -27.92 -1.93
C ASN A 343 4.76 -27.48 -0.47
N ASN A 344 4.15 -28.34 0.36
CA ASN A 344 3.77 -27.97 1.72
C ASN A 344 4.28 -28.98 2.75
N VAL A 345 4.80 -28.48 3.86
CA VAL A 345 5.07 -29.28 5.07
C VAL A 345 3.88 -29.27 6.02
N LYS A 346 3.83 -30.24 6.92
CA LYS A 346 2.79 -30.39 7.94
C LYS A 346 3.38 -30.17 9.32
N ARG A 347 2.60 -29.52 10.18
CA ARG A 347 2.94 -29.47 11.60
C ARG A 347 2.70 -30.85 12.22
N ILE A 348 3.68 -31.34 12.95
CA ILE A 348 3.65 -32.63 13.64
C ILE A 348 3.64 -32.44 15.16
N GLN A 349 3.24 -33.47 15.91
CA GLN A 349 3.11 -33.41 17.37
C GLN A 349 4.42 -33.73 18.09
N THR A 350 5.44 -34.19 17.37
CA THR A 350 6.76 -34.54 17.89
C THR A 350 7.81 -33.59 17.35
N VAL A 351 8.86 -33.34 18.13
CA VAL A 351 10.03 -32.58 17.64
C VAL A 351 10.71 -33.39 16.55
N LEU A 352 10.85 -32.82 15.34
CA LEU A 352 11.61 -33.46 14.26
C LEU A 352 13.12 -33.31 14.51
N PHE A 353 13.55 -32.10 14.82
CA PHE A 353 14.93 -31.77 15.18
C PHE A 353 14.98 -30.53 16.07
N ASN A 354 16.07 -30.38 16.81
CA ASN A 354 16.40 -29.16 17.55
C ASN A 354 17.54 -28.43 16.82
N ARG A 355 17.38 -27.12 16.59
CA ARG A 355 18.43 -26.27 16.02
C ARG A 355 18.68 -25.13 16.99
N GLN A 356 19.87 -25.11 17.60
CA GLN A 356 20.31 -24.04 18.52
C GLN A 356 19.32 -23.76 19.66
N GLY A 357 18.73 -24.82 20.24
CA GLY A 357 17.79 -24.69 21.35
C GLY A 357 16.33 -24.46 20.93
N MET A 358 16.04 -24.39 19.63
CA MET A 358 14.67 -24.30 19.12
C MET A 358 14.21 -25.64 18.55
N ASP A 359 13.15 -26.19 19.15
CA ASP A 359 12.48 -27.39 18.66
C ASP A 359 11.62 -27.09 17.43
N VAL A 360 11.81 -27.87 16.36
CA VAL A 360 11.06 -27.73 15.11
C VAL A 360 10.00 -28.83 15.02
N TYR A 361 8.74 -28.41 14.91
CA TYR A 361 7.55 -29.27 14.88
C TYR A 361 6.93 -29.38 13.48
N TYR A 362 7.75 -29.37 12.43
CA TYR A 362 7.30 -29.54 11.04
C TYR A 362 7.99 -30.75 10.43
N ASP A 363 7.27 -31.51 9.60
CA ASP A 363 7.88 -32.56 8.78
C ASP A 363 8.75 -31.96 7.65
N THR A 364 9.63 -32.78 7.08
CA THR A 364 10.49 -32.39 5.94
C THR A 364 10.59 -33.53 4.93
N PRO A 365 9.49 -33.95 4.29
CA PRO A 365 9.54 -35.02 3.31
C PRO A 365 10.34 -34.61 2.06
N ASP A 366 11.03 -35.56 1.43
CA ASP A 366 11.80 -35.34 0.19
C ASP A 366 10.95 -34.96 -1.02
N SER A 367 9.63 -35.13 -0.91
CA SER A 367 8.66 -34.64 -1.89
C SER A 367 8.37 -33.14 -1.79
N THR A 368 9.08 -32.40 -0.94
CA THR A 368 8.96 -30.94 -0.78
C THR A 368 10.28 -30.25 -1.07
N TYR A 369 10.23 -29.00 -1.50
CA TYR A 369 11.41 -28.19 -1.76
C TYR A 369 11.76 -27.28 -0.57
N PRO A 370 13.06 -27.14 -0.22
CA PRO A 370 14.17 -28.00 -0.64
C PRO A 370 14.02 -29.43 -0.08
N ASN A 371 14.50 -30.45 -0.79
CA ASN A 371 14.51 -31.83 -0.29
C ASN A 371 15.73 -32.07 0.61
N SER A 372 15.88 -33.26 1.20
CA SER A 372 16.99 -33.57 2.14
C SER A 372 18.39 -33.58 1.53
N SER A 373 18.52 -33.52 0.20
CA SER A 373 19.82 -33.48 -0.49
C SER A 373 20.47 -32.09 -0.54
N LYS A 374 19.79 -31.07 -0.02
CA LYS A 374 20.18 -29.65 -0.07
C LYS A 374 20.54 -29.09 1.30
#